data_AF-A0A359AXW5-F1
#
_entry.id   AF-A0A359AXW5-F1
#
_cell.length_a   1.000
_cell.length_b   1.000
_cell.length_c   1.000
_cell.angle_alpha   90.00
_cell.angle_beta   90.00
_cell.angle_gamma   90.00
#
_symmetry.space_group_name_H-M   'P 1'
#
loop_
_entity.id
_entity.type
_entity.pdbx_description
1 polymer ?
#
loop_
_entity_poly.entity_id
_entity_poly.type
_entity_poly.pdbx_seq_one_letter_code
_entity_poly.pdbx_strand_id
1 'polypeptide(L)'
;MQPSSLARLKNVVDSTGASISRNTLTEYLTFLSDAYLILGISNFSDKLSSRESLKKRYFSDNGLLHIFLLDANTKLMENIVALTLIKQYGDEVYYYNRNMEDKTIEVIPLWKWLLSF
;
A
#
# COMPACT_ATOMS: atom_id res chain seq x y z
N MET A 1 2.49 4.97 2.10
CA MET A 1 3.42 4.60 1.04
C MET A 1 2.81 4.87 -0.33
N GLN A 2 3.64 5.16 -1.33
CA GLN A 2 3.16 5.39 -2.69
C GLN A 2 2.72 4.06 -3.34
N PRO A 3 1.57 4.03 -4.04
CA PRO A 3 1.13 2.84 -4.75
C PRO A 3 2.15 2.52 -5.85
N SER A 4 2.61 1.26 -5.89
CA SER A 4 3.65 0.84 -6.82
C SER A 4 3.16 -0.33 -7.65
N SER A 5 3.26 -0.18 -8.97
CA SER A 5 2.95 -1.24 -9.91
C SER A 5 4.05 -2.31 -9.90
N LEU A 6 3.70 -3.54 -10.27
CA LEU A 6 4.68 -4.62 -10.45
C LEU A 6 5.80 -4.24 -11.43
N ALA A 7 5.47 -3.48 -12.49
CA ALA A 7 6.47 -2.98 -13.43
C ALA A 7 7.48 -2.03 -12.77
N ARG A 8 7.00 -1.11 -11.92
CA ARG A 8 7.89 -0.19 -11.18
C ARG A 8 8.80 -0.95 -10.22
N LEU A 9 8.27 -1.93 -9.48
CA LEU A 9 9.05 -2.78 -8.58
C LEU A 9 10.10 -3.59 -9.33
N LYS A 10 9.75 -4.18 -10.47
CA LYS A 10 10.70 -4.90 -11.32
C LYS A 10 11.85 -3.99 -11.77
N ASN A 11 11.53 -2.79 -12.24
CA ASN A 11 12.55 -1.82 -12.68
C ASN A 11 13.50 -1.42 -11.54
N VAL A 12 13.00 -1.31 -10.30
CA VAL A 12 13.84 -1.05 -9.12
C VAL A 12 14.80 -2.23 -8.88
N VAL A 13 14.31 -3.47 -8.93
CA VAL A 13 15.17 -4.64 -8.77
C VAL A 13 16.20 -4.74 -9.90
N ASP A 14 15.77 -4.58 -11.15
CA ASP A 14 16.66 -4.63 -12.32
C ASP A 14 17.77 -3.55 -12.22
N SER A 15 17.47 -2.37 -11.64
CA SER A 15 18.46 -1.29 -11.45
C SER A 15 19.59 -1.65 -10.48
N THR A 16 19.43 -2.70 -9.67
CA THR A 16 20.50 -3.22 -8.78
C THR A 16 21.49 -4.13 -9.53
N GLY A 17 21.26 -4.43 -10.81
CA GLY A 17 22.05 -5.37 -11.60
C GLY A 17 21.51 -6.81 -11.59
N ALA A 18 20.50 -7.10 -10.76
CA ALA A 18 19.81 -8.39 -10.73
C ALA A 18 18.57 -8.36 -11.65
N SER A 19 18.64 -9.02 -12.81
CA SER A 19 17.48 -9.16 -13.72
C SER A 19 16.56 -10.29 -13.27
N ILE A 20 15.32 -9.97 -12.92
CA ILE A 20 14.31 -10.97 -12.52
C ILE A 20 13.11 -10.99 -13.47
N SER A 21 12.45 -12.15 -13.59
CA SER A 21 11.20 -12.26 -14.35
C SER A 21 10.02 -11.64 -13.58
N ARG A 22 8.94 -11.26 -14.28
CA ARG A 22 7.72 -10.77 -13.62
C ARG A 22 7.07 -11.82 -12.72
N ASN A 23 7.07 -13.10 -13.14
CA ASN A 23 6.49 -14.19 -12.37
C ASN A 23 7.25 -14.37 -11.05
N THR A 24 8.58 -14.37 -11.12
CA THR A 24 9.44 -14.43 -9.93
C THR A 24 9.15 -13.27 -8.98
N LEU A 25 9.04 -12.03 -9.48
CA LEU A 25 8.68 -10.89 -8.63
C LEU A 25 7.34 -11.09 -7.92
N THR A 26 6.32 -11.56 -8.64
CA THR A 26 4.99 -11.83 -8.08
C THR A 26 5.06 -12.90 -6.99
N GLU A 27 5.76 -14.02 -7.25
CA GLU A 27 5.95 -15.10 -6.26
C GLU A 27 6.61 -14.60 -4.98
N TYR A 28 7.68 -13.81 -5.08
CA TYR A 28 8.33 -13.25 -3.89
C TYR A 28 7.43 -12.28 -3.13
N LEU A 29 6.62 -11.47 -3.82
CA LEU A 29 5.64 -10.60 -3.16
C LEU A 29 4.54 -11.42 -2.44
N THR A 30 4.13 -12.55 -3.02
CA THR A 30 3.23 -13.49 -2.38
C THR A 30 3.89 -14.10 -1.14
N PHE A 31 5.13 -14.58 -1.22
CA PHE A 31 5.86 -15.09 -0.06
C PHE A 31 5.99 -14.06 1.07
N LEU A 32 6.26 -12.79 0.75
CA LEU A 32 6.30 -11.72 1.76
C LEU A 32 4.94 -11.47 2.41
N SER A 33 3.86 -11.62 1.65
CA SER A 33 2.49 -11.45 2.16
C SER A 33 2.08 -12.65 3.03
N ASP A 34 2.36 -13.87 2.57
CA ASP A 34 2.07 -15.11 3.29
C ASP A 34 2.89 -15.23 4.59
N ALA A 35 4.14 -14.73 4.57
CA ALA A 35 4.98 -14.60 5.76
C ALA A 35 4.58 -13.43 6.67
N TYR A 36 3.51 -12.70 6.36
CA TYR A 36 3.01 -11.57 7.14
C TYR A 36 4.03 -10.41 7.28
N LEU A 37 4.99 -10.29 6.35
CA LEU A 37 5.97 -9.19 6.34
C LEU A 37 5.38 -7.93 5.72
N ILE A 38 4.51 -8.11 4.71
CA ILE A 38 3.83 -7.01 4.05
C ILE A 38 2.32 -7.23 3.98
N LEU A 39 1.58 -6.13 4.05
CA LEU A 39 0.13 -6.09 3.89
C LEU A 39 -0.24 -5.14 2.75
N GLY A 40 -1.05 -5.61 1.81
CA GLY A 40 -1.43 -4.86 0.63
C GLY A 40 -2.87 -4.33 0.73
N ILE A 41 -3.06 -3.05 0.40
CA ILE A 41 -4.39 -2.46 0.17
C ILE A 41 -4.54 -2.04 -1.29
N SER A 42 -5.73 -2.30 -1.84
CA SER A 42 -6.08 -1.98 -3.22
C SER A 42 -6.75 -0.60 -3.31
N ASN A 43 -6.76 -0.01 -4.51
CA ASN A 43 -7.53 1.22 -4.71
C ASN A 43 -9.03 0.88 -4.73
N PHE A 44 -9.85 1.72 -4.11
CA PHE A 44 -11.30 1.60 -4.15
C PHE A 44 -11.84 1.64 -5.60
N SER A 45 -11.30 2.54 -6.42
CA SER A 45 -11.78 2.79 -7.78
C SER A 45 -11.17 1.92 -8.87
N ASP A 46 -10.25 1.01 -8.54
CA ASP A 46 -9.59 0.17 -9.54
C ASP A 46 -10.54 -0.90 -10.09
N LYS A 47 -10.51 -1.11 -11.42
CA LYS A 47 -11.14 -2.27 -12.07
C LYS A 47 -10.56 -3.55 -11.45
N LEU A 48 -11.34 -4.63 -11.42
CA LEU A 48 -10.96 -5.89 -10.76
C LEU A 48 -9.58 -6.42 -11.22
N SER A 49 -9.23 -6.25 -12.50
CA SER A 49 -7.92 -6.63 -13.06
C SER A 49 -6.75 -5.75 -12.59
N SER A 50 -6.97 -4.46 -12.32
CA SER A 50 -5.93 -3.54 -11.81
C SER A 50 -5.65 -3.69 -10.33
N ARG A 51 -6.65 -4.15 -9.54
CA ARG A 51 -6.55 -4.34 -8.08
C ARG A 51 -5.41 -5.27 -7.67
N GLU A 52 -5.07 -6.24 -8.51
CA GLU A 52 -3.94 -7.16 -8.26
C GLU A 52 -2.58 -6.50 -8.51
N SER A 53 -2.49 -5.58 -9.48
CA SER A 53 -1.21 -5.03 -9.96
C SER A 53 -0.73 -3.78 -9.19
N LEU A 54 -1.65 -2.95 -8.72
CA LEU A 54 -1.37 -1.65 -8.10
C LEU A 54 -1.87 -1.62 -6.66
N LYS A 55 -1.00 -2.04 -5.74
CA LYS A 55 -1.29 -2.06 -4.30
C LYS A 55 -0.38 -1.08 -3.57
N LYS A 56 -0.93 -0.39 -2.55
CA LYS A 56 -0.10 0.17 -1.49
C LYS A 56 0.27 -0.97 -0.56
N ARG A 57 1.57 -1.16 -0.31
CA ARG A 57 2.09 -2.22 0.55
C ARG A 57 2.66 -1.58 1.80
N TYR A 58 2.33 -2.13 2.96
CA TYR A 58 2.74 -1.67 4.28
C TYR A 58 3.50 -2.79 4.99
N PHE A 59 4.42 -2.43 5.88
CA PHE A 59 5.17 -3.41 6.66
C PHE A 59 4.38 -3.74 7.92
N SER A 60 4.31 -5.01 8.31
CA SER A 60 3.69 -5.43 9.56
C SER A 60 4.42 -4.89 10.80
N ASP A 61 5.73 -4.71 10.69
CA ASP A 61 6.59 -4.16 11.74
C ASP A 61 7.14 -2.78 11.34
N ASN A 62 6.90 -1.79 12.20
CA ASN A 62 7.31 -0.42 11.95
C ASN A 62 8.80 -0.16 12.23
N GLY A 63 9.40 -0.93 13.15
CA GLY A 63 10.84 -0.93 13.39
C GLY A 63 11.59 -1.49 12.18
N LEU A 64 11.09 -2.57 11.58
CA LEU A 64 11.65 -3.10 10.34
C LEU A 64 11.59 -2.07 9.21
N LEU A 65 10.46 -1.39 9.05
CA LEU A 65 10.33 -0.29 8.08
C LEU A 65 11.32 0.85 8.36
N HIS A 66 11.50 1.21 9.63
CA HIS A 66 12.38 2.32 10.04
C HIS A 66 13.84 2.10 9.61
N ILE A 67 14.32 0.85 9.64
CA ILE A 67 15.69 0.49 9.22
C ILE A 67 15.99 0.93 7.79
N PHE A 68 14.98 0.98 6.91
CA PHE A 68 15.15 1.27 5.48
C PHE A 68 14.91 2.74 5.09
N LEU A 69 14.57 3.63 6.04
CA LEU A 69 14.12 4.98 5.74
C LEU A 69 15.02 6.07 6.33
N LEU A 70 15.36 7.05 5.50
CA LEU A 70 15.89 8.35 5.94
C LEU A 70 14.70 9.30 6.14
N ASP A 71 14.66 10.02 7.26
CA ASP A 71 13.54 10.89 7.69
C ASP A 71 12.17 10.20 7.60
N ALA A 72 11.98 9.22 8.50
CA ALA A 72 10.94 8.21 8.37
C ALA A 72 9.57 8.62 8.95
N ASN A 73 9.49 9.71 9.72
CA ASN A 73 8.35 9.99 10.63
C ASN A 73 6.99 9.92 9.93
N THR A 74 6.85 10.57 8.77
CA THR A 74 5.59 10.57 8.00
C THR A 74 5.22 9.17 7.51
N LYS A 75 6.19 8.40 7.01
CA LYS A 75 5.97 7.05 6.49
C LYS A 75 5.65 6.05 7.61
N LEU A 76 6.31 6.19 8.77
CA LEU A 76 6.03 5.38 9.95
C LEU A 76 4.62 5.64 10.49
N MET A 77 4.21 6.90 10.56
CA MET A 77 2.87 7.26 11.00
C MET A 77 1.80 6.73 10.03
N GLU A 78 2.00 6.91 8.72
CA GLU A 78 1.10 6.35 7.70
C GLU A 78 1.01 4.83 7.82
N ASN A 79 2.12 4.13 8.10
CA ASN A 79 2.15 2.69 8.29
C ASN A 79 1.33 2.25 9.52
N ILE A 80 1.47 2.92 10.68
CA ILE A 80 0.64 2.63 11.88
C ILE A 80 -0.84 2.79 11.57
N VAL A 81 -1.22 3.89 10.92
CA VAL A 81 -2.62 4.17 10.59
C VAL A 81 -3.17 3.06 9.67
N ALA A 82 -2.42 2.70 8.63
CA ALA A 82 -2.82 1.64 7.72
C ALA A 82 -2.98 0.28 8.44
N LEU A 83 -2.00 -0.11 9.26
CA LEU A 83 -2.07 -1.36 10.05
C LEU A 83 -3.27 -1.37 11.00
N THR A 84 -3.55 -0.24 11.64
CA THR A 84 -4.69 -0.10 12.56
C THR A 84 -6.01 -0.31 11.83
N LEU A 85 -6.16 0.33 10.66
CA LEU A 85 -7.35 0.16 9.82
C LEU A 85 -7.50 -1.28 9.32
N ILE A 86 -6.42 -1.89 8.82
CA ILE A 86 -6.43 -3.29 8.35
C ILE A 86 -6.80 -4.23 9.50
N LYS A 87 -6.27 -4.00 10.70
CA LYS A 87 -6.61 -4.80 11.89
C LYS A 87 -8.09 -4.67 12.27
N GLN A 88 -8.68 -3.49 12.10
CA GLN A 88 -10.06 -3.22 12.51
C GLN A 88 -11.10 -3.65 11.46
N TYR A 89 -10.79 -3.48 10.17
CA TYR A 89 -11.75 -3.65 9.08
C TYR A 89 -11.36 -4.73 8.05
N GLY A 90 -10.19 -5.35 8.20
CA GLY A 90 -9.74 -6.44 7.32
C GLY A 90 -9.66 -6.04 5.84
N ASP A 91 -10.27 -6.87 4.99
CA ASP A 91 -10.27 -6.72 3.53
C ASP A 91 -11.17 -5.58 3.01
N GLU A 92 -11.89 -4.89 3.91
CA GLU A 92 -12.72 -3.73 3.56
C GLU A 92 -11.92 -2.41 3.51
N VAL A 93 -10.60 -2.47 3.70
CA VAL A 93 -9.73 -1.30 3.65
C VAL A 93 -9.21 -1.06 2.23
N TYR A 94 -9.57 0.10 1.70
CA TYR A 94 -9.11 0.58 0.40
C TYR A 94 -8.44 1.94 0.54
N TYR A 95 -7.43 2.19 -0.29
CA TYR A 95 -7.00 3.57 -0.51
C TYR A 95 -7.82 4.19 -1.63
N TYR A 96 -7.94 5.50 -1.63
CA TYR A 96 -8.52 6.24 -2.73
C TYR A 96 -7.48 7.18 -3.30
N ASN A 97 -7.23 7.08 -4.60
CA ASN A 97 -6.39 8.01 -5.33
C ASN A 97 -7.19 8.54 -6.52
N ARG A 98 -7.71 9.76 -6.39
CA ARG A 98 -8.32 10.48 -7.51
C ARG A 98 -7.27 11.42 -8.07
N ASN A 99 -6.87 11.22 -9.32
CA ASN A 99 -6.20 12.28 -10.08
C ASN A 99 -7.21 13.42 -10.24
N MET A 100 -7.23 14.35 -9.28
CA MET A 100 -7.95 15.60 -9.45
C MET A 100 -6.94 16.64 -9.87
N GLU A 101 -7.01 17.00 -11.14
CA GLU A 101 -6.23 18.06 -11.76
C GLU A 101 -6.54 19.43 -11.15
N ASP A 102 -7.60 19.57 -10.35
CA ASP A 102 -7.86 20.77 -9.56
C ASP A 102 -8.89 20.48 -8.45
N LYS A 103 -8.60 20.96 -7.24
CA LYS A 103 -9.50 21.17 -6.07
C LYS A 103 -9.66 20.04 -5.04
N THR A 104 -9.17 20.37 -3.85
CA THR A 104 -9.46 20.00 -2.45
C THR A 104 -10.35 18.77 -2.17
N ILE A 105 -9.83 17.84 -1.35
CA ILE A 105 -10.65 16.88 -0.59
C ILE A 105 -10.48 17.18 0.90
N GLU A 106 -11.56 17.61 1.54
CA GLU A 106 -11.71 17.45 2.98
C GLU A 106 -11.79 15.95 3.27
N VAL A 107 -10.81 15.41 4.00
CA VAL A 107 -10.92 14.07 4.54
C VAL A 107 -12.00 14.12 5.62
N ILE A 108 -13.25 13.87 5.23
CA ILE A 108 -14.34 13.60 6.17
C ILE A 108 -14.14 12.16 6.62
N PRO A 109 -13.76 11.90 7.89
CA PRO A 109 -13.62 10.53 8.34
C PRO A 109 -15.02 9.91 8.41
N LEU A 110 -15.16 8.66 7.96
CA LEU A 110 -16.41 7.90 7.86
C LEU A 110 -17.27 7.93 9.14
N TRP A 111 -16.67 8.11 10.32
CA TRP A 111 -17.39 8.28 11.59
C TRP A 111 -18.32 9.49 11.62
N LYS A 112 -18.06 10.53 10.82
CA LYS A 112 -18.87 11.76 10.80
C LYS A 112 -20.15 11.54 10.02
N TRP A 113 -20.13 10.62 9.04
CA TRP A 113 -21.29 10.20 8.26
C TRP A 113 -22.19 9.24 9.06
N LEU A 114 -21.60 8.32 9.83
CA LEU A 114 -22.33 7.38 10.68
C LEU A 114 -23.10 8.04 11.84
N LEU A 115 -22.67 9.21 12.30
CA LEU A 115 -23.33 9.96 13.38
C LEU A 115 -24.38 10.97 12.87
N SER A 116 -24.72 10.93 11.58
CA SER A 116 -25.67 11.86 10.93
C SER A 116 -27.03 11.23 10.60
N PHE A 117 -27.32 10.02 11.12
CA PHE A 117 -28.64 9.39 11.10
C PHE A 117 -29.11 9.05 12.51
#